data_AF-A0A3M6YJ94-F1
#
_entry.id   AF-A0A3M6YJ94-F1
#
_cell.length_a   1.000
_cell.length_b   1.000
_cell.length_c   1.000
_cell.angle_alpha   90.00
_cell.angle_beta   90.00
_cell.angle_gamma   90.00
#
_symmetry.space_group_name_H-M   'P 1'
#
loop_
_entity.id
_entity.type
_entity.pdbx_description
1 polymer ?
#
loop_
_entity_poly.entity_id
_entity_poly.type
_entity_poly.pdbx_seq_one_letter_code
_entity_poly.pdbx_strand_id
1 'polypeptide(L)'
;MSLDPPGYILSLQNNIRARPISWEGAVRAKTITDADLKKIKAIDKVRKEQRKQTVEGDVSTYTTLLLGNNETKSIFESTAKRTDILNYMLVLTGDLMEDVPALTESLVNHPQPYKPFIPLLKQSNNAEDPIPLLTSAVLSSLLSHGLVAHPKSTPEIDEALPKLYSYIAALSNTSDSNLQDIAVQEYSALLRTSKSRQQFWQQRKETLGPLVDVLRNATGGKDNDSTLYSGNGSASTSIRSAA
;
A
#
# COMPACT_ATOMS: atom_id res chain seq x y z
N MET A 1 -5.29 -3.64 -14.96
CA MET A 1 -5.86 -2.33 -14.61
C MET A 1 -5.21 -1.89 -13.31
N SER A 2 -4.25 -0.97 -13.39
CA SER A 2 -3.76 -0.24 -12.21
C SER A 2 -4.74 0.92 -11.99
N LEU A 3 -5.26 1.09 -10.78
CA LEU A 3 -6.04 2.27 -10.44
C LEU A 3 -5.03 3.39 -10.16
N ASP A 4 -5.34 4.61 -10.60
CA ASP A 4 -4.51 5.76 -10.25
C ASP A 4 -4.38 5.86 -8.73
N PRO A 5 -3.19 6.16 -8.18
CA PRO A 5 -3.02 6.33 -6.74
C PRO A 5 -3.89 7.47 -6.21
N PRO A 6 -4.40 7.40 -4.95
CA PRO A 6 -5.23 8.48 -4.41
C PRO A 6 -4.44 9.79 -4.39
N GLY A 7 -5.12 10.91 -4.63
CA GLY A 7 -4.46 12.22 -4.76
C GLY A 7 -3.53 12.55 -3.59
N TYR A 8 -3.91 12.14 -2.38
CA TYR A 8 -3.10 12.30 -1.17
C TYR A 8 -1.75 11.59 -1.26
N ILE A 9 -1.72 10.27 -1.56
CA ILE A 9 -0.46 9.52 -1.60
C ILE A 9 0.44 10.02 -2.72
N LEU A 10 -0.14 10.41 -3.87
CA LEU A 10 0.62 10.99 -4.98
C LEU A 10 1.27 12.32 -4.57
N SER A 11 0.52 13.18 -3.87
CA SER A 11 1.05 14.45 -3.36
C SER A 11 2.19 14.25 -2.35
N LEU A 12 2.04 13.27 -1.45
CA LEU A 12 3.05 12.89 -0.47
C LEU A 12 4.32 12.37 -1.15
N GLN A 13 4.18 11.45 -2.10
CA GLN A 13 5.30 10.93 -2.88
C GLN A 13 6.03 12.04 -3.64
N ASN A 14 5.29 12.94 -4.30
CA ASN A 14 5.88 14.08 -5.01
C ASN A 14 6.65 15.02 -4.08
N ASN A 15 6.12 15.28 -2.88
CA ASN A 15 6.82 16.07 -1.88
C ASN A 15 8.13 15.39 -1.44
N ILE A 16 8.11 14.07 -1.21
CA ILE A 16 9.30 13.30 -0.85
C ILE A 16 10.34 13.31 -1.98
N ARG A 17 9.92 13.15 -3.25
CA ARG A 17 10.82 13.20 -4.42
C ARG A 17 11.56 14.55 -4.53
N ALA A 18 10.90 15.64 -4.15
CA ALA A 18 11.47 16.98 -4.21
C ALA A 18 12.50 17.28 -3.09
N ARG A 19 12.45 16.55 -1.97
CA ARG A 19 13.35 16.81 -0.83
C ARG A 19 14.79 16.39 -1.17
N PRO A 20 15.81 17.21 -0.82
CA PRO A 20 17.20 16.80 -0.94
C PRO A 20 17.55 15.75 0.13
N ILE A 21 18.41 14.79 -0.24
CA ILE A 21 18.86 13.71 0.66
C ILE A 21 20.35 13.84 0.88
N SER A 22 20.75 13.82 2.15
CA SER A 22 22.17 13.81 2.52
C SER A 22 22.72 12.38 2.43
N TRP A 23 23.00 11.95 1.20
CA TRP A 23 23.59 10.65 0.89
C TRP A 23 25.00 10.51 1.47
N GLU A 24 25.83 11.54 1.33
CA GLU A 24 27.19 11.56 1.87
C GLU A 24 27.19 11.46 3.41
N GLY A 25 26.18 12.06 4.06
CA GLY A 25 25.99 11.90 5.50
C GLY A 25 25.64 10.46 5.89
N ALA A 26 24.88 9.75 5.05
CA ALA A 26 24.54 8.34 5.26
C ALA A 26 25.76 7.41 5.12
N VAL A 27 26.62 7.68 4.14
CA VAL A 27 27.89 6.95 3.98
C VAL A 27 28.82 7.21 5.16
N ARG A 28 28.98 8.47 5.56
CA ARG A 28 29.81 8.84 6.72
C ARG A 28 29.32 8.19 8.02
N ALA A 29 28.00 8.07 8.18
CA ALA A 29 27.37 7.38 9.31
C ALA A 29 27.41 5.84 9.20
N LYS A 30 27.97 5.29 8.11
CA LYS A 30 28.04 3.85 7.81
C LYS A 30 26.66 3.17 7.77
N THR A 31 25.61 3.92 7.45
CA THR A 31 24.26 3.39 7.23
C THR A 31 24.04 2.92 5.80
N ILE A 32 24.88 3.40 4.87
CA ILE A 32 24.90 3.02 3.46
C ILE A 32 26.37 2.80 3.06
N THR A 33 26.66 1.79 2.25
CA THR A 33 28.02 1.58 1.71
C THR A 33 28.26 2.44 0.47
N ASP A 34 29.52 2.74 0.13
CA ASP A 34 29.84 3.44 -1.12
C ASP A 34 29.31 2.71 -2.37
N ALA A 35 29.30 1.37 -2.32
CA ALA A 35 28.76 0.55 -3.39
C ALA A 35 27.24 0.73 -3.54
N ASP A 36 26.50 0.76 -2.42
CA ASP A 36 25.06 0.99 -2.44
C ASP A 36 24.73 2.42 -2.87
N LEU A 37 25.51 3.40 -2.43
CA LEU A 37 25.34 4.77 -2.89
C LEU A 37 25.56 4.89 -4.41
N LYS A 38 26.58 4.21 -4.95
CA LYS A 38 26.82 4.20 -6.40
C LYS A 38 25.64 3.62 -7.17
N LYS A 39 25.05 2.51 -6.70
CA LYS A 39 23.85 1.90 -7.28
C LYS A 39 22.66 2.86 -7.22
N ILE A 40 22.41 3.46 -6.06
CA ILE A 40 21.30 4.42 -5.87
C ILE A 40 21.49 5.62 -6.82
N LYS A 41 22.67 6.23 -6.86
CA LYS A 41 22.96 7.38 -7.76
C LYS A 41 22.78 7.04 -9.25
N ALA A 42 22.88 5.78 -9.66
CA ALA A 42 22.67 5.37 -11.05
C ALA A 42 21.19 5.41 -11.49
N ILE A 43 20.27 5.39 -10.52
CA ILE A 43 18.81 5.39 -10.74
C ILE A 43 18.11 6.60 -10.09
N ASP A 44 18.81 7.33 -9.23
CA ASP A 44 18.34 8.52 -8.53
C ASP A 44 18.27 9.72 -9.48
N LYS A 45 17.10 10.36 -9.58
CA LYS A 45 16.87 11.60 -10.35
C LYS A 45 17.32 11.55 -11.82
N VAL A 46 17.41 10.36 -12.41
CA VAL A 46 17.62 10.17 -13.86
C VAL A 46 16.28 10.07 -14.59
N ARG A 47 16.30 10.18 -15.92
CA ARG A 47 15.08 10.04 -16.73
C ARG A 47 14.50 8.63 -16.62
N LYS A 48 13.18 8.50 -16.69
CA LYS A 48 12.44 7.23 -16.58
C LYS A 48 13.04 6.11 -17.43
N GLU A 49 13.26 6.36 -18.72
CA GLU A 49 13.84 5.36 -19.63
C GLU A 49 15.27 4.95 -19.25
N GLN A 50 16.10 5.90 -18.81
CA GLN A 50 17.46 5.60 -18.37
C GLN A 50 17.45 4.77 -17.08
N ARG A 51 16.59 5.13 -16.12
CA ARG A 51 16.39 4.37 -14.88
C ARG A 51 15.99 2.93 -15.20
N LYS A 52 15.02 2.75 -16.09
CA LYS A 52 14.55 1.44 -16.55
C LYS A 52 15.69 0.61 -17.14
N GLN A 53 16.41 1.15 -18.12
CA GLN A 53 17.54 0.46 -18.76
C GLN A 53 18.63 0.06 -17.76
N THR A 54 18.98 0.96 -16.83
CA THR A 54 19.97 0.68 -15.80
C THR A 54 19.57 -0.50 -14.91
N VAL A 55 18.29 -0.58 -14.53
CA VAL A 55 17.78 -1.65 -13.66
C VAL A 55 17.61 -2.96 -14.42
N GLU A 56 17.08 -2.92 -15.65
CA GLU A 56 16.95 -4.11 -16.51
C GLU A 56 18.31 -4.73 -16.84
N GLY A 57 19.35 -3.91 -16.97
CA GLY A 57 20.72 -4.39 -17.18
C GLY A 57 21.32 -5.17 -16.01
N ASP A 58 20.80 -5.01 -14.78
CA ASP A 58 21.28 -5.73 -13.59
C ASP A 58 20.20 -5.88 -12.50
N VAL A 59 19.16 -6.65 -12.83
CA VAL A 59 18.01 -6.88 -11.94
C VAL A 59 18.44 -7.49 -10.60
N SER A 60 19.42 -8.41 -10.61
CA SER A 60 19.94 -9.08 -9.41
C SER A 60 20.51 -8.11 -8.39
N THR A 61 21.28 -7.12 -8.85
CA THR A 61 21.89 -6.12 -7.97
C THR A 61 20.83 -5.25 -7.30
N TYR A 62 19.80 -4.81 -8.03
CA TYR A 62 18.72 -4.00 -7.46
C TYR A 62 17.77 -4.82 -6.57
N THR A 63 17.56 -6.09 -6.88
CA THR A 63 16.85 -7.02 -5.99
C THR A 63 17.58 -7.14 -4.65
N THR A 64 18.90 -7.34 -4.69
CA THR A 64 19.74 -7.42 -3.49
C THR A 64 19.78 -6.10 -2.72
N LEU A 65 19.81 -4.96 -3.42
CA LEU A 65 19.76 -3.64 -2.78
C LEU A 65 18.46 -3.45 -1.98
N LEU A 66 17.33 -3.85 -2.55
CA LEU A 66 16.01 -3.65 -1.97
C LEU A 66 15.64 -4.69 -0.91
N LEU A 67 16.01 -5.96 -1.13
CA LEU A 67 15.61 -7.07 -0.26
C LEU A 67 16.72 -7.67 0.59
N GLY A 68 17.96 -7.29 0.32
CA GLY A 68 19.12 -7.96 0.89
C GLY A 68 19.30 -9.36 0.33
N ASN A 69 20.15 -10.14 0.98
CA ASN A 69 20.32 -11.57 0.80
C ASN A 69 20.90 -12.17 2.10
N ASN A 70 21.43 -13.38 2.07
CA ASN A 70 22.01 -14.03 3.26
C ASN A 70 23.25 -13.31 3.83
N GLU A 71 23.94 -12.51 3.02
CA GLU A 71 25.21 -11.86 3.37
C GLU A 71 25.06 -10.35 3.58
N THR A 72 24.13 -9.72 2.86
CA THR A 72 23.93 -8.27 2.85
C THR A 72 22.52 -7.91 3.30
N LYS A 73 22.43 -6.93 4.21
CA LYS A 73 21.15 -6.33 4.61
C LYS A 73 20.54 -5.55 3.45
N SER A 74 19.22 -5.46 3.42
CA SER A 74 18.53 -4.53 2.54
C SER A 74 18.87 -3.08 2.89
N ILE A 75 18.64 -2.17 1.93
CA ILE A 75 18.73 -0.74 2.18
C ILE A 75 17.78 -0.29 3.31
N PHE A 76 16.60 -0.91 3.42
CA PHE A 76 15.60 -0.58 4.45
C PHE A 76 16.05 -0.98 5.85
N GLU A 77 16.65 -2.16 6.01
CA GLU A 77 17.23 -2.59 7.28
C GLU A 77 18.44 -1.74 7.67
N SER A 78 19.28 -1.39 6.70
CA SER A 78 20.51 -0.61 6.94
C SER A 78 20.23 0.85 7.28
N THR A 79 19.11 1.38 6.80
CA THR A 79 18.70 2.79 6.97
C THR A 79 17.52 2.96 7.91
N ALA A 80 17.18 1.96 8.73
CA ALA A 80 16.04 1.96 9.65
C ALA A 80 15.91 3.21 10.54
N LYS A 81 17.03 3.87 10.88
CA LYS A 81 17.08 5.10 11.70
C LYS A 81 17.07 6.41 10.90
N ARG A 82 17.08 6.34 9.57
CA ARG A 82 17.14 7.46 8.62
C ARG A 82 15.82 7.57 7.87
N THR A 83 14.84 8.19 8.52
CA THR A 83 13.46 8.32 8.00
C THR A 83 13.39 9.03 6.65
N ASP A 84 14.27 10.01 6.41
CA ASP A 84 14.43 10.69 5.13
C ASP A 84 14.77 9.72 3.99
N ILE A 85 15.70 8.80 4.25
CA ILE A 85 16.14 7.79 3.29
C ILE A 85 15.10 6.70 3.11
N LEU A 86 14.51 6.20 4.21
CA LEU A 86 13.45 5.19 4.13
C LEU A 86 12.28 5.66 3.27
N ASN A 87 11.75 6.86 3.55
CA ASN A 87 10.66 7.43 2.78
C ASN A 87 11.02 7.51 1.30
N TYR A 88 12.21 8.01 0.98
CA TYR A 88 12.63 8.12 -0.40
C TYR A 88 12.79 6.76 -1.10
N MET A 89 13.42 5.80 -0.43
CA MET A 89 13.64 4.47 -1.00
C MET A 89 12.34 3.71 -1.18
N LEU A 90 11.33 3.90 -0.32
CA LEU A 90 10.00 3.34 -0.51
C LEU A 90 9.32 3.92 -1.75
N VAL A 91 9.37 5.25 -1.95
CA VAL A 91 8.85 5.90 -3.16
C VAL A 91 9.57 5.39 -4.41
N LEU A 92 10.90 5.35 -4.38
CA LEU A 92 11.70 4.86 -5.50
C LEU A 92 11.39 3.38 -5.81
N THR A 93 11.17 2.55 -4.79
CA THR A 93 10.80 1.14 -4.98
C THR A 93 9.45 1.00 -5.67
N GLY A 94 8.45 1.79 -5.27
CA GLY A 94 7.17 1.85 -5.95
C GLY A 94 7.31 2.22 -7.43
N ASP A 95 8.06 3.28 -7.72
CA ASP A 95 8.34 3.73 -9.10
C ASP A 95 9.03 2.61 -9.92
N LEU A 96 10.02 1.94 -9.32
CA LEU A 96 10.77 0.88 -9.99
C LEU A 96 9.90 -0.36 -10.29
N MET A 97 9.02 -0.73 -9.37
CA MET A 97 8.12 -1.87 -9.57
C MET A 97 7.11 -1.62 -10.70
N GLU A 98 6.65 -0.38 -10.84
CA GLU A 98 5.78 0.04 -11.94
C GLU A 98 6.52 0.09 -13.27
N ASP A 99 7.74 0.62 -13.28
CA ASP A 99 8.51 0.87 -14.50
C ASP A 99 9.25 -0.35 -15.05
N VAL A 100 9.59 -1.32 -14.18
CA VAL A 100 10.49 -2.44 -14.50
C VAL A 100 9.86 -3.78 -14.08
N PRO A 101 9.02 -4.39 -14.95
CA PRO A 101 8.36 -5.66 -14.63
C PRO A 101 9.32 -6.79 -14.26
N ALA A 102 10.49 -6.85 -14.90
CA ALA A 102 11.52 -7.86 -14.61
C ALA A 102 12.07 -7.74 -13.18
N LEU A 103 12.18 -6.51 -12.65
CA LEU A 103 12.55 -6.30 -11.25
C LEU A 103 11.43 -6.79 -10.33
N THR A 104 10.18 -6.44 -10.62
CA THR A 104 9.03 -6.91 -9.82
C THR A 104 8.96 -8.44 -9.78
N GLU A 105 9.18 -9.12 -10.90
CA GLU A 105 9.26 -10.58 -10.96
C GLU A 105 10.40 -11.13 -10.10
N SER A 106 11.59 -10.52 -10.16
CA SER A 106 12.74 -10.90 -9.33
C SER A 106 12.48 -10.68 -7.84
N LEU A 107 11.85 -9.56 -7.47
CA LEU A 107 11.46 -9.25 -6.09
C LEU A 107 10.45 -10.27 -5.55
N VAL A 108 9.46 -10.67 -6.34
CA VAL A 108 8.45 -11.67 -5.96
C VAL A 108 9.07 -13.05 -5.74
N ASN A 109 10.00 -13.45 -6.63
CA ASN A 109 10.67 -14.75 -6.55
C ASN A 109 11.81 -14.80 -5.53
N HIS A 110 12.12 -13.69 -4.85
CA HIS A 110 13.13 -13.66 -3.80
C HIS A 110 12.72 -14.57 -2.61
N PRO A 111 13.63 -15.29 -1.95
CA PRO A 111 13.28 -16.18 -0.83
C PRO A 111 12.63 -15.48 0.37
N GLN A 112 12.85 -14.17 0.53
CA GLN A 112 12.31 -13.36 1.63
C GLN A 112 11.78 -12.02 1.07
N PRO A 113 10.69 -12.03 0.29
CA PRO A 113 10.28 -10.86 -0.51
C PRO A 113 9.65 -9.75 0.35
N TYR A 114 9.04 -10.12 1.48
CA TYR A 114 8.31 -9.18 2.34
C TYR A 114 9.08 -8.76 3.60
N LYS A 115 10.11 -9.52 3.97
CA LYS A 115 10.81 -9.41 5.26
C LYS A 115 11.30 -7.99 5.58
N PRO A 116 11.93 -7.23 4.64
CA PRO A 116 12.42 -5.88 4.95
C PRO A 116 11.31 -4.88 5.28
N PHE A 117 10.10 -5.09 4.76
CA PHE A 117 9.00 -4.15 4.85
C PHE A 117 8.11 -4.39 6.07
N ILE A 118 7.95 -5.64 6.50
CA ILE A 118 7.08 -5.99 7.63
C ILE A 118 7.39 -5.22 8.93
N PRO A 119 8.66 -5.00 9.33
CA PRO A 119 8.97 -4.17 10.48
C PRO A 119 8.57 -2.70 10.31
N LEU A 120 8.62 -2.17 9.08
CA LEU A 120 8.34 -0.77 8.79
C LEU A 120 6.83 -0.44 8.93
N LEU A 121 5.95 -1.43 8.69
CA LEU A 121 4.51 -1.28 8.95
C LEU A 121 4.19 -0.95 10.42
N LYS A 122 5.07 -1.36 11.35
CA LYS A 122 4.88 -1.17 12.80
C LYS A 122 5.76 -0.07 13.39
N GLN A 123 6.44 0.71 12.54
CA GLN A 123 7.38 1.72 13.00
C GLN A 123 6.69 2.90 13.72
N SER A 124 5.39 3.09 13.48
CA SER A 124 4.58 4.12 14.12
C SER A 124 3.16 3.63 14.36
N ASN A 125 2.56 4.16 15.43
CA ASN A 125 1.14 3.96 15.74
C ASN A 125 0.26 5.06 15.13
N ASN A 126 0.86 6.06 14.48
CA ASN A 126 0.13 7.10 13.76
C ASN A 126 -0.13 6.62 12.33
N ALA A 127 -1.40 6.53 11.96
CA ALA A 127 -1.85 6.11 10.63
C ALA A 127 -1.40 7.07 9.50
N GLU A 128 -1.15 8.33 9.82
CA GLU A 128 -0.66 9.34 8.86
C GLU A 128 0.87 9.34 8.69
N ASP A 129 1.60 8.54 9.47
CA ASP A 129 3.06 8.52 9.36
C ASP A 129 3.49 7.99 7.96
N PRO A 130 4.31 8.74 7.19
CA PRO A 130 4.62 8.36 5.83
C PRO A 130 5.30 6.99 5.68
N ILE A 131 6.09 6.54 6.66
CA ILE A 131 6.82 5.27 6.55
C ILE A 131 5.86 4.07 6.49
N PRO A 132 4.99 3.81 7.49
CA PRO A 132 4.01 2.73 7.38
C PRO A 132 3.11 2.85 6.15
N LEU A 133 2.70 4.07 5.79
CA LEU A 133 1.78 4.31 4.66
C LEU A 133 2.42 3.94 3.32
N LEU A 134 3.64 4.44 3.05
CA LEU A 134 4.38 4.11 1.83
C LEU A 134 4.79 2.63 1.81
N THR A 135 5.10 2.06 2.98
CA THR A 135 5.38 0.63 3.12
C THR A 135 4.17 -0.20 2.74
N SER A 136 2.96 0.18 3.19
CA SER A 136 1.73 -0.52 2.84
C SER A 136 1.45 -0.47 1.34
N ALA A 137 1.67 0.66 0.68
CA ALA A 137 1.51 0.77 -0.76
C ALA A 137 2.47 -0.16 -1.55
N VAL A 138 3.76 -0.17 -1.16
CA VAL A 138 4.77 -1.06 -1.77
C VAL A 138 4.43 -2.53 -1.49
N LEU A 139 4.10 -2.87 -0.24
CA LEU A 139 3.74 -4.24 0.13
C LEU A 139 2.44 -4.72 -0.55
N SER A 140 1.42 -3.87 -0.65
CA SER A 140 0.16 -4.15 -1.34
C SER A 140 0.42 -4.47 -2.81
N SER A 141 1.28 -3.69 -3.47
CA SER A 141 1.71 -3.97 -4.84
C SER A 141 2.48 -5.30 -4.92
N LEU A 142 3.48 -5.52 -4.06
CA LEU A 142 4.33 -6.71 -4.12
C LEU A 142 3.57 -8.00 -3.79
N LEU A 143 2.70 -7.97 -2.79
CA LEU A 143 1.81 -9.08 -2.44
C LEU A 143 0.78 -9.34 -3.53
N SER A 144 0.22 -8.30 -4.18
CA SER A 144 -0.71 -8.49 -5.30
C SER A 144 -0.03 -9.27 -6.44
N HIS A 145 1.20 -8.89 -6.81
CA HIS A 145 1.99 -9.63 -7.80
C HIS A 145 2.35 -11.05 -7.33
N GLY A 146 2.79 -11.20 -6.07
CA GLY A 146 3.13 -12.51 -5.49
C GLY A 146 1.96 -13.48 -5.41
N LEU A 147 0.76 -13.00 -5.06
CA LEU A 147 -0.46 -13.80 -5.02
C LEU A 147 -0.89 -14.29 -6.42
N VAL A 148 -0.61 -13.50 -7.46
CA VAL A 148 -0.86 -13.89 -8.86
C VAL A 148 0.20 -14.89 -9.34
N ALA A 149 1.47 -14.64 -9.04
CA ALA A 149 2.59 -15.52 -9.42
C ALA A 149 2.56 -16.87 -8.68
N HIS A 150 2.09 -16.89 -7.43
CA HIS A 150 2.02 -18.08 -6.58
C HIS A 150 0.59 -18.33 -6.07
N PRO A 151 -0.34 -18.84 -6.92
CA PRO A 151 -1.74 -19.03 -6.55
C PRO A 151 -1.97 -19.97 -5.36
N LYS A 152 -1.02 -20.88 -5.09
CA LYS A 152 -1.05 -21.82 -3.96
C LYS A 152 -0.60 -21.20 -2.64
N SER A 153 -0.23 -19.91 -2.64
CA SER A 153 0.46 -19.23 -1.54
C SER A 153 1.86 -19.79 -1.28
N THR A 154 2.63 -19.00 -0.54
CA THR A 154 3.92 -19.41 0.05
C THR A 154 3.88 -19.08 1.55
N PRO A 155 4.76 -19.67 2.38
CA PRO A 155 4.86 -19.32 3.79
C PRO A 155 5.06 -17.81 4.03
N GLU A 156 5.80 -17.15 3.14
CA GLU A 156 6.08 -15.72 3.22
C GLU A 156 4.82 -14.89 2.97
N ILE A 157 3.97 -15.30 2.01
CA ILE A 157 2.65 -14.67 1.76
C ILE A 157 1.74 -14.89 2.97
N ASP A 158 1.70 -16.11 3.50
CA ASP A 158 0.87 -16.47 4.64
C ASP A 158 1.26 -15.71 5.92
N GLU A 159 2.53 -15.35 6.06
CA GLU A 159 3.02 -14.51 7.16
C GLU A 159 2.74 -13.01 6.95
N ALA A 160 2.94 -12.50 5.74
CA ALA A 160 2.89 -11.07 5.43
C ALA A 160 1.45 -10.54 5.27
N LEU A 161 0.60 -11.30 4.59
CA LEU A 161 -0.75 -10.87 4.20
C LEU A 161 -1.64 -10.49 5.40
N PRO A 162 -1.71 -11.27 6.50
CA PRO A 162 -2.53 -10.91 7.65
C PRO A 162 -2.05 -9.61 8.33
N LYS A 163 -0.73 -9.37 8.36
CA LYS A 163 -0.12 -8.18 8.97
C LYS A 163 -0.45 -6.93 8.16
N LEU A 164 -0.39 -7.04 6.83
CA LEU A 164 -0.79 -5.96 5.94
C LEU A 164 -2.29 -5.65 6.09
N TYR A 165 -3.16 -6.67 6.15
CA TYR A 165 -4.59 -6.44 6.35
C TYR A 165 -4.93 -5.76 7.68
N SER A 166 -4.26 -6.11 8.78
CA SER A 166 -4.49 -5.38 10.03
C SER A 166 -4.06 -3.91 9.93
N TYR A 167 -3.00 -3.60 9.18
CA TYR A 167 -2.61 -2.21 8.93
C TYR A 167 -3.65 -1.46 8.05
N ILE A 168 -4.07 -2.07 6.93
CA ILE A 168 -5.09 -1.49 6.05
C ILE A 168 -6.43 -1.32 6.80
N ALA A 169 -6.78 -2.25 7.69
CA ALA A 169 -7.96 -2.15 8.55
C ALA A 169 -7.87 -0.91 9.45
N ALA A 170 -6.71 -0.65 10.05
CA ALA A 170 -6.48 0.55 10.83
C ALA A 170 -6.64 1.84 10.01
N LEU A 171 -6.15 1.87 8.76
CA LEU A 171 -6.36 2.99 7.84
C LEU A 171 -7.85 3.21 7.54
N SER A 172 -8.58 2.14 7.20
CA SER A 172 -10.02 2.23 6.91
C SER A 172 -10.87 2.65 8.11
N ASN A 173 -10.36 2.44 9.34
CA ASN A 173 -11.04 2.82 10.58
C ASN A 173 -10.71 4.25 11.05
N THR A 174 -9.87 4.98 10.32
CA THR A 174 -9.64 6.40 10.59
C THR A 174 -10.83 7.26 10.15
N SER A 175 -10.91 8.51 10.61
CA SER A 175 -11.90 9.48 10.12
C SER A 175 -11.45 10.25 8.87
N ASP A 176 -10.20 10.09 8.44
CA ASP A 176 -9.66 10.77 7.25
C ASP A 176 -10.08 10.03 5.97
N SER A 177 -10.87 10.68 5.13
CA SER A 177 -11.31 10.13 3.85
C SER A 177 -10.14 9.76 2.93
N ASN A 178 -9.02 10.49 2.98
CA ASN A 178 -7.85 10.18 2.16
C ASN A 178 -7.22 8.84 2.55
N LEU A 179 -7.14 8.55 3.86
CA LEU A 179 -6.61 7.29 4.36
C LEU A 179 -7.58 6.13 4.11
N GLN A 180 -8.89 6.37 4.22
CA GLN A 180 -9.92 5.41 3.85
C GLN A 180 -9.85 5.05 2.35
N ASP A 181 -9.68 6.05 1.48
CA ASP A 181 -9.55 5.83 0.03
C ASP A 181 -8.31 4.98 -0.32
N ILE A 182 -7.17 5.25 0.34
CA ILE A 182 -5.96 4.42 0.23
C ILE A 182 -6.26 2.99 0.66
N ALA A 183 -6.94 2.81 1.80
CA ALA A 183 -7.27 1.49 2.30
C ALA A 183 -8.14 0.70 1.31
N VAL A 184 -9.16 1.34 0.72
CA VAL A 184 -10.03 0.73 -0.29
C VAL A 184 -9.24 0.33 -1.54
N GLN A 185 -8.33 1.19 -2.00
CA GLN A 185 -7.50 0.90 -3.17
C GLN A 185 -6.55 -0.28 -2.93
N GLU A 186 -5.92 -0.33 -1.75
CA GLU A 186 -5.03 -1.43 -1.38
C GLU A 186 -5.79 -2.75 -1.22
N TYR A 187 -6.97 -2.74 -0.61
CA TYR A 187 -7.85 -3.91 -0.59
C TYR A 187 -8.22 -4.36 -2.01
N SER A 188 -8.58 -3.45 -2.91
CA SER A 188 -8.88 -3.76 -4.31
C SER A 188 -7.69 -4.37 -5.05
N ALA A 189 -6.48 -3.92 -4.75
CA ALA A 189 -5.25 -4.51 -5.31
C ALA A 189 -5.04 -5.96 -4.82
N LEU A 190 -5.29 -6.23 -3.53
CA LEU A 190 -5.04 -7.53 -2.91
C LEU A 190 -6.12 -8.58 -3.24
N LEU A 191 -7.40 -8.20 -3.18
CA LEU A 191 -8.56 -9.13 -3.19
C LEU A 191 -8.86 -9.81 -4.55
N ARG A 192 -7.89 -9.83 -5.47
CA ARG A 192 -8.01 -10.42 -6.81
C ARG A 192 -7.97 -11.94 -6.77
N THR A 193 -7.30 -12.54 -5.79
CA THR A 193 -7.17 -14.00 -5.67
C THR A 193 -8.05 -14.60 -4.58
N SER A 194 -8.43 -15.88 -4.74
CA SER A 194 -9.26 -16.59 -3.76
C SER A 194 -8.59 -16.67 -2.38
N LYS A 195 -7.29 -16.98 -2.35
CA LYS A 195 -6.49 -17.05 -1.12
C LYS A 195 -6.52 -15.74 -0.35
N SER A 196 -6.33 -14.62 -1.05
CA SER A 196 -6.39 -13.30 -0.45
C SER A 196 -7.76 -12.99 0.14
N ARG A 197 -8.84 -13.28 -0.59
CA ARG A 197 -10.22 -13.11 -0.09
C ARG A 197 -10.53 -13.98 1.13
N GLN A 198 -10.03 -15.22 1.16
CA GLN A 198 -10.19 -16.10 2.31
C GLN A 198 -9.52 -15.52 3.56
N GLN A 199 -8.27 -15.06 3.44
CA GLN A 199 -7.57 -14.42 4.55
C GLN A 199 -8.29 -13.14 5.02
N PHE A 200 -8.71 -12.30 4.08
CA PHE A 200 -9.49 -11.10 4.39
C PHE A 200 -10.79 -11.42 5.14
N TRP A 201 -11.49 -12.49 4.75
CA TRP A 201 -12.72 -12.94 5.41
C TRP A 201 -12.47 -13.54 6.80
N GLN A 202 -11.32 -14.20 7.02
CA GLN A 202 -10.91 -14.65 8.35
C GLN A 202 -10.75 -13.47 9.31
N GLN A 203 -10.26 -12.33 8.82
CA GLN A 203 -10.11 -11.08 9.58
C GLN A 203 -11.32 -10.13 9.48
N ARG A 204 -12.49 -10.61 9.00
CA ARG A 204 -13.68 -9.77 8.73
C ARG A 204 -14.13 -8.82 9.84
N LYS A 205 -13.84 -9.16 11.10
CA LYS A 205 -14.16 -8.29 12.25
C LYS A 205 -13.40 -6.96 12.17
N GLU A 206 -12.15 -6.99 11.70
CA GLU A 206 -11.29 -5.83 11.52
C GLU A 206 -11.46 -5.24 10.11
N THR A 207 -11.57 -6.08 9.08
CA THR A 207 -11.48 -5.63 7.68
C THR A 207 -12.78 -5.13 7.08
N LEU A 208 -13.92 -5.79 7.35
CA LEU A 208 -15.21 -5.44 6.73
C LEU A 208 -15.98 -4.37 7.49
N GLY A 209 -15.88 -4.35 8.83
CA GLY A 209 -16.62 -3.40 9.68
C GLY A 209 -16.43 -1.95 9.23
N PRO A 210 -15.18 -1.45 9.19
CA PRO A 210 -14.91 -0.06 8.79
C PRO A 210 -15.40 0.26 7.37
N LEU A 211 -15.27 -0.67 6.41
CA LEU A 211 -15.73 -0.45 5.03
C LEU A 211 -17.27 -0.30 4.97
N VAL A 212 -18.01 -1.09 5.73
CA VAL A 212 -19.47 -0.97 5.81
C VAL A 212 -19.86 0.36 6.46
N ASP A 213 -19.13 0.79 7.48
CA ASP A 213 -19.38 2.07 8.16
C ASP A 213 -19.10 3.27 7.24
N VAL A 214 -18.04 3.22 6.43
CA VAL A 214 -17.78 4.22 5.37
C VAL A 214 -18.97 4.31 4.41
N LEU A 215 -19.49 3.17 3.95
CA LEU A 215 -20.65 3.15 3.05
C LEU A 215 -21.90 3.72 3.73
N ARG A 216 -22.19 3.33 4.98
CA ARG A 216 -23.34 3.85 5.75
C ARG A 216 -23.28 5.36 5.94
N ASN A 217 -22.09 5.87 6.24
CA ASN A 217 -21.85 7.30 6.39
C ASN A 217 -22.05 8.04 5.06
N ALA A 218 -21.55 7.47 3.96
CA ALA A 218 -21.72 8.02 2.62
C ALA A 218 -23.20 8.04 2.17
N THR A 219 -24.00 7.06 2.59
CA THR A 219 -25.44 7.01 2.29
C THR A 219 -26.30 7.86 3.23
N GLY A 220 -25.70 8.66 4.13
CA GLY A 220 -26.42 9.62 4.96
C GLY A 220 -26.96 9.09 6.30
N GLY A 221 -26.42 7.96 6.80
CA GLY A 221 -26.51 7.53 8.20
C GLY A 221 -27.77 7.93 8.99
N LYS A 222 -28.96 7.50 8.56
CA LYS A 222 -30.19 7.50 9.37
C LYS A 222 -31.25 6.58 8.74
N ASP A 223 -31.12 5.28 9.00
CA ASP A 223 -32.27 4.37 8.97
C ASP A 223 -33.13 4.60 10.23
N ASN A 224 -33.71 5.80 10.37
CA ASN A 224 -34.66 6.10 11.44
C ASN A 224 -36.05 6.46 10.91
N ASP A 225 -36.33 6.16 9.64
CA ASP A 225 -37.66 6.39 9.02
C ASP A 225 -38.04 5.29 8.03
N SER A 226 -37.95 4.03 8.46
CA SER A 226 -38.60 2.92 7.76
C SER A 226 -40.05 2.73 8.24
N THR A 227 -40.86 3.81 8.21
CA THR A 227 -42.33 3.75 8.45
C THR A 227 -43.18 4.56 7.45
N LEU A 228 -42.61 5.20 6.42
CA LEU A 228 -43.40 6.02 5.48
C LEU A 228 -43.69 5.36 4.12
N TYR A 229 -43.64 4.03 4.03
CA TYR A 229 -44.06 3.31 2.82
C TYR A 229 -45.09 2.20 3.09
N SER A 230 -46.09 2.48 3.94
CA SER A 230 -47.40 1.85 3.80
C SER A 230 -48.35 2.82 3.10
N GLY A 231 -48.62 2.53 1.83
CA GLY A 231 -49.63 3.24 1.05
C GLY A 231 -51.01 3.00 1.64
N ASN A 232 -51.53 3.97 2.39
CA ASN A 232 -52.95 4.02 2.73
C ASN A 232 -53.70 4.81 1.65
N GLY A 233 -53.71 4.25 0.44
CA GLY A 233 -54.53 4.71 -0.67
C GLY A 233 -55.64 3.70 -0.92
N SER A 234 -56.77 3.84 -0.22
CA SER A 234 -58.13 3.50 -0.66
C SER A 234 -59.14 3.61 0.50
N ALA A 235 -59.95 4.68 0.51
CA ALA A 235 -61.39 4.58 0.77
C ALA A 235 -62.05 5.94 0.50
N SER A 236 -62.72 5.98 -0.64
CA SER A 236 -63.77 6.92 -1.03
C SER A 236 -64.75 7.29 0.09
N THR A 237 -65.05 8.57 0.24
CA THR A 237 -66.45 9.02 0.30
C THR A 237 -66.58 10.46 -0.20
N SER A 238 -67.12 10.63 -1.39
CA SER A 238 -67.71 11.87 -1.89
C SER A 238 -69.01 12.13 -1.14
N ILE A 239 -69.30 13.38 -0.71
CA ILE A 239 -70.59 14.07 -0.94
C ILE A 239 -70.33 15.59 -0.93
N ARG A 240 -70.71 16.26 -2.02
CA ARG A 240 -70.87 17.72 -2.16
C ARG A 240 -72.17 18.15 -1.46
N SER A 241 -72.18 19.33 -0.84
CA SER A 241 -73.05 20.46 -1.27
C SER A 241 -73.02 21.60 -0.26
N ALA A 242 -72.84 22.82 -0.79
CA ALA A 242 -73.09 24.08 -0.10
C ALA A 242 -74.60 24.38 -0.04
N ALA A 243 -75.04 24.97 1.07
CA ALA A 243 -76.04 26.02 1.17
C ALA A 243 -75.83 26.75 2.50
#